data_AF-A0A662C2E6-F1
#
_entry.id   AF-A0A662C2E6-F1
#
_cell.length_a   1.000
_cell.length_b   1.000
_cell.length_c   1.000
_cell.angle_alpha   90.00
_cell.angle_beta   90.00
_cell.angle_gamma   90.00
#
_symmetry.space_group_name_H-M   'P 1'
#
loop_
_entity.id
_entity.type
_entity.pdbx_description
1 polymer ?
#
loop_
_entity_poly.entity_id
_entity_poly.type
_entity_poly.pdbx_seq_one_letter_code
_entity_poly.pdbx_strand_id
1 'polypeptide(L)'
;MKKLITLFTIALLSTSFVVSQPCLPSGITFTSQTAVDNFQTNHPDCTEIGGDVIVDSETIHNLNGLSVITIIEGKLEIIGCDILSSLTGLNNVTSLGGDLVIAGNDALFNLTGLEGLTSIDGDFDVRANSYLIDFTGLDNVNSIGGGVWIWLNYNLSSFAGLEKLTSIGDGLSIGIYGWPSGYWGNESLTKISQLSSLTSVSGDLKIIGNNALSNLAGLDNINSNTIGNLTIAHNLSLTTCEVQSVCDYLDNPTGSTSILGNASGCGDQAEVEYACTLLGISDIILESEFSIYPNPADKNLFISSENGLIIDEVRIYNQVGQEVIRENHNTNKLDISMLRQGMYVVVLVSNDLNIRKKLIVN
;
A
#
# COMPACT_ATOMS: atom_id res chain seq x y z
N MET A 1 -79.41 19.35 31.57
CA MET A 1 -78.06 18.76 31.48
C MET A 1 -77.26 19.51 30.41
N LYS A 2 -76.43 20.49 30.80
CA LYS A 2 -75.50 21.19 29.89
C LYS A 2 -74.10 20.63 30.16
N LYS A 3 -73.49 19.97 29.17
CA LYS A 3 -72.14 19.41 29.28
C LYS A 3 -71.12 20.50 28.95
N LEU A 4 -70.19 20.74 29.88
CA LEU A 4 -69.05 21.62 29.74
C LEU A 4 -67.95 20.85 28.98
N ILE A 5 -67.55 21.32 27.80
CA ILE A 5 -66.45 20.74 27.03
C ILE A 5 -65.21 21.59 27.33
N THR A 6 -64.29 21.02 28.10
CA THR A 6 -62.99 21.65 28.39
C THR A 6 -62.03 21.27 27.26
N LEU A 7 -61.62 22.26 26.47
CA LEU A 7 -60.66 22.08 25.38
C LEU A 7 -59.25 22.11 25.96
N PHE A 8 -58.54 20.98 25.95
CA PHE A 8 -57.13 20.90 26.33
C PHE A 8 -56.27 21.23 25.10
N THR A 9 -55.64 22.40 25.10
CA THR A 9 -54.62 22.75 24.10
C THR A 9 -53.30 22.11 24.50
N ILE A 10 -52.89 21.07 23.76
CA ILE A 10 -51.57 20.46 23.86
C ILE A 10 -50.59 21.36 23.10
N ALA A 11 -49.67 22.00 23.82
CA ALA A 11 -48.55 22.72 23.22
C ALA A 11 -47.47 21.70 22.82
N LEU A 12 -47.32 21.45 21.52
CA LEU A 12 -46.17 20.72 20.98
C LEU A 12 -44.92 21.61 21.12
N LEU A 13 -44.05 21.30 22.07
CA LEU A 13 -42.68 21.83 22.09
C LEU A 13 -41.87 21.06 21.05
N SER A 14 -41.75 21.62 19.84
CA SER A 14 -40.77 21.18 18.86
C SER A 14 -39.38 21.62 19.33
N THR A 15 -38.55 20.70 19.79
CA THR A 15 -37.12 20.94 19.98
C THR A 15 -36.49 21.06 18.60
N SER A 16 -36.35 22.29 18.10
CA SER A 16 -35.53 22.58 16.93
C SER A 16 -34.08 22.28 17.30
N PHE A 17 -33.54 21.21 16.72
CA PHE A 17 -32.10 20.98 16.69
C PHE A 17 -31.49 22.15 15.92
N VAL A 18 -30.78 23.04 16.62
CA VAL A 18 -29.96 24.05 15.98
C VAL A 18 -28.69 23.33 15.53
N VAL A 19 -28.66 22.92 14.27
CA VAL A 19 -27.39 22.54 13.62
C VAL A 19 -26.60 23.83 13.52
N SER A 20 -25.45 23.90 14.19
CA SER A 20 -24.54 25.04 14.00
C SER A 20 -24.17 25.06 12.53
N GLN A 21 -24.48 26.15 11.83
CA GLN A 21 -24.09 26.27 10.43
C GLN A 21 -22.56 26.39 10.37
N PRO A 22 -21.88 25.71 9.43
CA PRO A 22 -20.45 25.88 9.22
C PRO A 22 -20.12 27.37 9.05
N CYS A 23 -19.02 27.81 9.66
CA CYS A 23 -18.46 29.12 9.41
C CYS A 23 -17.77 29.14 8.04
N LEU A 24 -17.62 30.32 7.44
CA LEU A 24 -16.84 30.50 6.21
C LEU A 24 -17.25 29.54 5.07
N PRO A 25 -18.51 29.61 4.57
CA PRO A 25 -19.01 28.70 3.52
C PRO A 25 -18.30 28.86 2.16
N SER A 26 -17.50 29.91 1.99
CA SER A 26 -16.64 30.10 0.81
C SER A 26 -15.18 29.75 1.07
N GLY A 27 -14.87 29.22 2.25
CA GLY A 27 -13.50 28.93 2.67
C GLY A 27 -12.73 30.15 3.17
N ILE A 28 -11.42 29.95 3.37
CA ILE A 28 -10.46 30.94 3.83
C ILE A 28 -9.07 30.64 3.26
N THR A 29 -8.33 31.69 2.92
CA THR A 29 -6.94 31.61 2.48
C THR A 29 -6.03 32.34 3.46
N PHE A 30 -5.01 31.64 3.96
CA PHE A 30 -3.97 32.16 4.84
C PHE A 30 -2.70 32.44 4.03
N THR A 31 -2.34 33.72 3.92
CA THR A 31 -1.12 34.17 3.21
C THR A 31 -0.06 34.77 4.14
N SER A 32 -0.30 34.75 5.46
CA SER A 32 0.65 35.25 6.46
C SER A 32 0.44 34.60 7.83
N GLN A 33 1.49 34.51 8.64
CA GLN A 33 1.41 33.99 10.00
C GLN A 33 0.40 34.78 10.87
N THR A 34 0.37 36.10 10.74
CA THR A 34 -0.57 36.95 11.47
C THR A 34 -2.03 36.60 11.20
N ALA A 35 -2.36 36.14 9.98
CA ALA A 35 -3.71 35.70 9.65
C ALA A 35 -4.06 34.39 10.36
N VAL A 36 -3.11 33.45 10.43
CA VAL A 36 -3.26 32.20 11.19
C VAL A 36 -3.43 32.49 12.67
N ASP A 37 -2.55 33.30 13.26
CA ASP A 37 -2.56 33.62 14.69
C ASP A 37 -3.85 34.33 15.13
N ASN A 38 -4.42 35.16 14.24
CA ASN A 38 -5.66 35.88 14.52
C ASN A 38 -6.94 35.11 14.16
N PHE A 39 -6.86 33.87 13.67
CA PHE A 39 -8.03 33.13 13.19
C PHE A 39 -9.16 33.11 14.23
N GLN A 40 -8.88 32.69 15.46
CA GLN A 40 -9.87 32.63 16.55
C GLN A 40 -10.40 34.01 16.99
N THR A 41 -9.60 35.06 16.82
CA THR A 41 -10.03 36.44 17.12
C THR A 41 -11.00 36.95 16.05
N ASN A 42 -10.73 36.62 14.78
CA ASN A 42 -11.53 37.06 13.64
C ASN A 42 -12.76 36.18 13.40
N HIS A 43 -12.69 34.91 13.81
CA HIS A 43 -13.71 33.88 13.64
C HIS A 43 -13.93 33.14 14.97
N PRO A 44 -14.50 33.81 15.99
CA PRO A 44 -14.77 33.17 17.28
C PRO A 44 -15.73 32.00 17.12
N ASP A 45 -15.49 30.92 17.87
CA ASP A 45 -16.28 29.68 17.89
C ASP A 45 -16.36 28.93 16.54
N CYS A 46 -15.55 29.32 15.55
CA CYS A 46 -15.47 28.69 14.24
C CYS A 46 -14.69 27.37 14.32
N THR A 47 -15.41 26.27 14.46
CA THR A 47 -14.87 24.90 14.58
C THR A 47 -15.09 24.04 13.33
N GLU A 48 -15.90 24.51 12.39
CA GLU A 48 -16.28 23.79 11.17
C GLU A 48 -16.31 24.77 10.00
N ILE A 49 -15.38 24.62 9.05
CA ILE A 49 -15.26 25.50 7.89
C ILE A 49 -16.01 24.88 6.70
N GLY A 50 -16.98 25.62 6.15
CA GLY A 50 -17.87 25.13 5.10
C GLY A 50 -17.31 25.17 3.67
N GLY A 51 -16.09 25.66 3.50
CA GLY A 51 -15.41 25.70 2.21
C GLY A 51 -13.94 25.37 2.34
N ASP A 52 -13.17 25.77 1.32
CA ASP A 52 -11.75 25.41 1.21
C ASP A 52 -10.89 26.13 2.26
N VAL A 53 -9.91 25.43 2.81
CA VAL A 53 -8.84 26.01 3.62
C VAL A 53 -7.55 25.96 2.82
N ILE A 54 -7.04 27.14 2.42
CA ILE A 54 -5.82 27.25 1.64
C ILE A 54 -4.76 27.95 2.49
N VAL A 55 -3.60 27.34 2.67
CA VAL A 55 -2.42 27.92 3.31
C VAL A 55 -1.35 28.04 2.22
N ASP A 56 -1.03 29.28 1.84
CA ASP A 56 -0.13 29.58 0.74
C ASP A 56 0.78 30.75 1.12
N SER A 57 1.93 30.44 1.71
CA SER A 57 2.90 31.44 2.16
C SER A 57 4.23 30.83 2.60
N GLU A 58 5.33 31.37 2.08
CA GLU A 58 6.69 31.07 2.53
C GLU A 58 6.99 31.55 3.98
N THR A 59 6.09 32.35 4.58
CA THR A 59 6.30 32.97 5.90
C THR A 59 5.57 32.30 7.06
N ILE A 60 4.64 31.38 6.75
CA ILE A 60 3.90 30.64 7.77
C ILE A 60 4.80 29.53 8.31
N HIS A 61 5.01 29.52 9.62
CA HIS A 61 5.89 28.57 10.31
C HIS A 61 5.17 27.71 11.34
N ASN A 62 3.90 28.00 11.64
CA ASN A 62 3.04 27.13 12.46
C ASN A 62 1.55 27.36 12.15
N LEU A 63 0.71 26.38 12.47
CA LEU A 63 -0.74 26.42 12.27
C LEU A 63 -1.52 26.50 13.60
N ASN A 64 -0.89 26.90 14.71
CA ASN A 64 -1.46 26.76 16.05
C ASN A 64 -2.80 27.50 16.24
N GLY A 65 -2.98 28.61 15.54
CA GLY A 65 -4.24 29.37 15.53
C GLY A 65 -5.44 28.61 14.97
N LEU A 66 -5.19 27.50 14.25
CA LEU A 66 -6.21 26.64 13.63
C LEU A 66 -6.68 25.48 14.52
N SER A 67 -6.12 25.35 15.73
CA SER A 67 -6.36 24.23 16.66
C SER A 67 -7.79 24.00 17.11
N VAL A 68 -8.72 24.90 16.81
CA VAL A 68 -10.16 24.73 17.08
C VAL A 68 -10.92 24.07 15.94
N ILE A 69 -10.33 23.97 14.75
CA ILE A 69 -11.00 23.42 13.57
C ILE A 69 -11.07 21.90 13.71
N THR A 70 -12.26 21.36 13.49
CA THR A 70 -12.58 19.93 13.60
C THR A 70 -13.06 19.32 12.29
N ILE A 71 -13.64 20.13 11.41
CA ILE A 71 -14.20 19.72 10.13
C ILE A 71 -13.88 20.80 9.09
N ILE A 72 -13.48 20.37 7.89
CA ILE A 72 -13.38 21.21 6.70
C ILE A 72 -14.26 20.54 5.64
N GLU A 73 -15.38 21.15 5.28
CA GLU A 73 -16.30 20.62 4.26
C GLU A 73 -15.70 20.69 2.84
N GLY A 74 -14.77 21.62 2.61
CA GLY A 74 -14.03 21.75 1.35
C GLY A 74 -12.67 21.02 1.36
N LYS A 75 -11.77 21.47 0.48
CA LYS A 75 -10.39 20.96 0.44
C LYS A 75 -9.50 21.61 1.50
N LEU A 76 -8.47 20.90 1.92
CA LEU A 76 -7.32 21.44 2.66
C LEU A 76 -6.11 21.46 1.73
N GLU A 77 -5.61 22.66 1.42
CA GLU A 77 -4.46 22.88 0.55
C GLU A 77 -3.36 23.62 1.31
N ILE A 78 -2.18 23.01 1.45
CA ILE A 78 -1.01 23.61 2.10
C ILE A 78 0.12 23.60 1.08
N ILE A 79 0.47 24.79 0.59
CA ILE A 79 1.38 24.95 -0.53
C ILE A 79 2.43 26.01 -0.27
N GLY A 80 3.68 25.75 -0.66
CA GLY A 80 4.74 26.76 -0.66
C GLY A 80 5.11 27.25 0.75
N CYS A 81 4.85 26.44 1.79
CA CYS A 81 5.21 26.77 3.17
C CYS A 81 6.58 26.20 3.53
N ASP A 82 7.62 26.70 2.86
CA ASP A 82 9.00 26.17 2.92
C ASP A 82 9.61 26.07 4.32
N ILE A 83 9.11 26.83 5.30
CA ILE A 83 9.59 26.83 6.69
C ILE A 83 8.64 26.13 7.68
N LEU A 84 7.48 25.64 7.22
CA LEU A 84 6.51 24.93 8.05
C LEU A 84 6.97 23.48 8.25
N SER A 85 7.42 23.16 9.47
CA SER A 85 8.01 21.85 9.79
C SER A 85 7.02 20.81 10.32
N SER A 86 5.78 21.22 10.62
CA SER A 86 4.71 20.34 11.10
C SER A 86 3.35 20.97 10.83
N LEU A 87 2.33 20.13 10.70
CA LEU A 87 0.93 20.53 10.58
C LEU A 87 0.24 20.69 11.96
N THR A 88 1.03 20.68 13.04
CA THR A 88 0.53 20.91 14.41
C THR A 88 -0.31 22.19 14.44
N GLY A 89 -1.54 22.05 14.94
CA GLY A 89 -2.60 23.03 14.78
C GLY A 89 -3.80 22.47 14.04
N LEU A 90 -3.63 21.39 13.28
CA LEU A 90 -4.74 20.68 12.61
C LEU A 90 -5.15 19.37 13.30
N ASN A 91 -4.59 19.06 14.47
CA ASN A 91 -4.73 17.73 15.11
C ASN A 91 -6.18 17.34 15.43
N ASN A 92 -7.09 18.32 15.48
CA ASN A 92 -8.51 18.11 15.77
C ASN A 92 -9.36 17.92 14.52
N VAL A 93 -8.80 18.11 13.31
CA VAL A 93 -9.50 17.88 12.05
C VAL A 93 -9.73 16.37 11.88
N THR A 94 -11.00 15.97 11.74
CA THR A 94 -11.40 14.56 11.68
C THR A 94 -11.87 14.09 10.32
N SER A 95 -12.32 15.02 9.47
CA SER A 95 -12.85 14.77 8.13
C SER A 95 -12.54 15.93 7.19
N LEU A 96 -12.23 15.61 5.94
CA LEU A 96 -12.14 16.54 4.82
C LEU A 96 -13.19 16.15 3.78
N GLY A 97 -14.10 17.08 3.45
CA GLY A 97 -15.13 16.86 2.41
C GLY A 97 -14.61 17.02 0.99
N GLY A 98 -13.40 17.55 0.81
CA GLY A 98 -12.69 17.64 -0.47
C GLY A 98 -11.27 17.08 -0.40
N ASP A 99 -10.39 17.66 -1.20
CA ASP A 99 -9.02 17.17 -1.39
C ASP A 99 -8.10 17.50 -0.21
N LEU A 100 -7.08 16.66 0.01
CA LEU A 100 -5.89 16.99 0.79
C LEU A 100 -4.73 17.21 -0.17
N VAL A 101 -4.27 18.46 -0.28
CA VAL A 101 -3.15 18.85 -1.14
C VAL A 101 -2.00 19.37 -0.29
N ILE A 102 -0.87 18.66 -0.32
CA ILE A 102 0.38 19.04 0.36
C ILE A 102 1.47 19.19 -0.70
N ALA A 103 1.79 20.42 -1.09
CA ALA A 103 2.71 20.65 -2.21
C ALA A 103 3.79 21.71 -1.96
N GLY A 104 5.06 21.39 -2.24
CA GLY A 104 6.12 22.39 -2.13
C GLY A 104 6.35 22.90 -0.69
N ASN A 105 6.27 22.02 0.31
CA ASN A 105 6.55 22.37 1.71
C ASN A 105 7.86 21.71 2.14
N ASP A 106 8.99 22.32 1.76
CA ASP A 106 10.29 21.67 1.90
C ASP A 106 10.66 21.33 3.36
N ALA A 107 10.30 22.13 4.36
CA ALA A 107 10.63 21.80 5.77
C ALA A 107 9.77 20.67 6.38
N LEU A 108 8.74 20.19 5.68
CA LEU A 108 7.80 19.21 6.23
C LEU A 108 8.38 17.79 6.12
N PHE A 109 8.61 17.14 7.27
CA PHE A 109 9.17 15.79 7.32
C PHE A 109 8.12 14.69 7.26
N ASN A 110 6.93 14.95 7.79
CA ASN A 110 5.78 14.04 7.77
C ASN A 110 4.50 14.85 7.98
N LEU A 111 3.36 14.19 8.15
CA LEU A 111 2.05 14.83 8.28
C LEU A 111 1.58 14.92 9.75
N THR A 112 2.52 14.89 10.71
CA THR A 112 2.23 15.10 12.14
C THR A 112 1.46 16.41 12.31
N GLY A 113 0.31 16.33 12.94
CA GLY A 113 -0.72 17.36 12.94
C GLY A 113 -2.04 16.93 12.31
N LEU A 114 -2.10 15.81 11.60
CA LEU A 114 -3.33 15.27 10.99
C LEU A 114 -3.85 13.99 11.65
N GLU A 115 -3.41 13.67 12.87
CA GLU A 115 -3.69 12.40 13.56
C GLU A 115 -5.19 12.15 13.79
N GLY A 116 -6.00 13.21 13.82
CA GLY A 116 -7.45 13.13 13.95
C GLY A 116 -8.15 12.65 12.67
N LEU A 117 -7.51 12.75 11.50
CA LEU A 117 -8.14 12.55 10.20
C LEU A 117 -8.49 11.08 9.96
N THR A 118 -9.74 10.82 9.60
CA THR A 118 -10.26 9.44 9.40
C THR A 118 -10.66 9.13 7.96
N SER A 119 -11.02 10.14 7.18
CA SER A 119 -11.36 10.03 5.76
C SER A 119 -11.03 11.31 5.01
N ILE A 120 -10.73 11.15 3.72
CA ILE A 120 -10.59 12.23 2.73
C ILE A 120 -11.61 11.91 1.63
N ASP A 121 -12.63 12.74 1.48
CA ASP A 121 -13.71 12.46 0.52
C ASP A 121 -13.29 12.76 -0.93
N GLY A 122 -12.33 13.67 -1.11
CA GLY A 122 -11.72 13.99 -2.40
C GLY A 122 -10.37 13.29 -2.62
N ASP A 123 -9.50 13.98 -3.32
CA ASP A 123 -8.18 13.50 -3.72
C ASP A 123 -7.12 13.66 -2.63
N PHE A 124 -6.06 12.84 -2.68
CA PHE A 124 -4.85 13.01 -1.88
C PHE A 124 -3.64 13.27 -2.79
N ASP A 125 -3.23 14.53 -2.92
CA ASP A 125 -2.10 14.98 -3.74
C ASP A 125 -0.94 15.42 -2.85
N VAL A 126 0.17 14.69 -2.89
CA VAL A 126 1.41 15.02 -2.16
C VAL A 126 2.56 15.11 -3.13
N ARG A 127 3.06 16.33 -3.34
CA ARG A 127 4.06 16.56 -4.37
C ARG A 127 5.11 17.61 -4.06
N ALA A 128 6.32 17.39 -4.55
CA ALA A 128 7.41 18.36 -4.42
C ALA A 128 7.73 18.76 -2.96
N ASN A 129 7.58 17.86 -1.98
CA ASN A 129 8.00 18.11 -0.60
C ASN A 129 9.35 17.43 -0.37
N SER A 130 10.46 18.17 -0.52
CA SER A 130 11.79 17.56 -0.67
C SER A 130 12.28 16.78 0.55
N TYR A 131 11.86 17.15 1.77
CA TYR A 131 12.26 16.48 3.01
C TYR A 131 11.21 15.55 3.61
N LEU A 132 10.05 15.39 2.96
CA LEU A 132 9.01 14.46 3.42
C LEU A 132 9.55 13.03 3.39
N ILE A 133 9.53 12.32 4.52
CA ILE A 133 10.09 10.97 4.67
C ILE A 133 9.01 9.88 4.68
N ASP A 134 7.81 10.21 5.15
CA ASP A 134 6.63 9.34 5.27
C ASP A 134 5.34 10.15 5.49
N PHE A 135 4.23 9.46 5.72
CA PHE A 135 2.90 10.02 5.97
C PHE A 135 2.43 9.86 7.42
N THR A 136 3.37 9.67 8.38
CA THR A 136 3.04 9.63 9.81
C THR A 136 2.17 10.83 10.17
N GLY A 137 1.07 10.59 10.87
CA GLY A 137 -0.01 11.55 11.04
C GLY A 137 -1.30 11.14 10.33
N LEU A 138 -1.26 10.30 9.29
CA LEU A 138 -2.45 9.77 8.62
C LEU A 138 -2.90 8.39 9.15
N ASP A 139 -2.40 7.97 10.31
CA ASP A 139 -2.54 6.61 10.87
C ASP A 139 -3.99 6.13 11.10
N ASN A 140 -4.97 7.02 10.95
CA ASN A 140 -6.40 6.77 11.12
C ASN A 140 -7.21 6.85 9.83
N VAL A 141 -6.60 7.26 8.70
CA VAL A 141 -7.26 7.34 7.41
C VAL A 141 -7.56 5.93 6.89
N ASN A 142 -8.84 5.63 6.67
CA ASN A 142 -9.30 4.32 6.22
C ASN A 142 -9.69 4.30 4.73
N SER A 143 -10.08 5.44 4.17
CA SER A 143 -10.53 5.57 2.78
C SER A 143 -10.21 6.95 2.21
N ILE A 144 -9.88 6.97 0.92
CA ILE A 144 -9.77 8.17 0.10
C ILE A 144 -10.80 8.05 -1.02
N GLY A 145 -11.72 9.01 -1.11
CA GLY A 145 -12.84 8.97 -2.06
C GLY A 145 -12.43 9.29 -3.50
N GLY A 146 -11.35 10.05 -3.68
CA GLY A 146 -10.75 10.37 -4.97
C GLY A 146 -9.49 9.56 -5.28
N GLY A 147 -8.59 10.17 -6.06
CA GLY A 147 -7.30 9.63 -6.45
C GLY A 147 -6.19 9.93 -5.45
N VAL A 148 -5.11 9.16 -5.54
CA VAL A 148 -3.89 9.37 -4.75
C VAL A 148 -2.73 9.64 -5.70
N TRP A 149 -2.13 10.84 -5.63
CA TRP A 149 -0.97 11.21 -6.44
C TRP A 149 0.21 11.61 -5.55
N ILE A 150 1.31 10.87 -5.66
CA ILE A 150 2.49 11.04 -4.82
C ILE A 150 3.74 11.08 -5.70
N TRP A 151 4.32 12.26 -5.91
CA TRP A 151 5.44 12.43 -6.86
C TRP A 151 6.37 13.58 -6.47
N LEU A 152 7.64 13.52 -6.88
CA LEU A 152 8.66 14.53 -6.53
C LEU A 152 8.89 14.72 -5.02
N ASN A 153 8.64 13.71 -4.19
CA ASN A 153 9.04 13.72 -2.77
C ASN A 153 10.35 12.96 -2.63
N TYR A 154 11.47 13.64 -2.89
CA TYR A 154 12.78 12.99 -3.07
C TYR A 154 13.27 12.16 -1.87
N ASN A 155 12.92 12.56 -0.64
CA ASN A 155 13.28 11.84 0.59
C ASN A 155 12.21 10.84 1.07
N LEU A 156 11.07 10.74 0.38
CA LEU A 156 10.00 9.84 0.78
C LEU A 156 10.52 8.41 0.68
N SER A 157 10.60 7.73 1.82
CA SER A 157 11.27 6.43 1.93
C SER A 157 10.31 5.29 2.25
N SER A 158 9.12 5.62 2.76
CA SER A 158 8.08 4.65 3.10
C SER A 158 6.70 5.29 3.12
N PHE A 159 5.67 4.44 3.13
CA PHE A 159 4.26 4.83 3.28
C PHE A 159 3.78 4.68 4.74
N ALA A 160 4.69 4.82 5.72
CA ALA A 160 4.29 4.83 7.14
C ALA A 160 3.22 5.90 7.39
N GLY A 161 2.21 5.55 8.19
CA GLY A 161 1.01 6.35 8.40
C GLY A 161 -0.18 5.95 7.52
N LEU A 162 -0.01 5.12 6.49
CA LEU A 162 -1.11 4.66 5.62
C LEU A 162 -1.52 3.20 5.84
N GLU A 163 -1.12 2.60 6.96
CA GLU A 163 -1.34 1.17 7.26
C GLU A 163 -2.82 0.76 7.33
N LYS A 164 -3.73 1.72 7.56
CA LYS A 164 -5.18 1.48 7.65
C LYS A 164 -5.94 1.78 6.36
N LEU A 165 -5.29 2.30 5.33
CA LEU A 165 -5.96 2.66 4.08
C LEU A 165 -6.44 1.38 3.38
N THR A 166 -7.76 1.27 3.19
CA THR A 166 -8.39 0.08 2.60
C THR A 166 -8.94 0.29 1.19
N SER A 167 -9.23 1.55 0.81
CA SER A 167 -9.84 1.86 -0.48
C SER A 167 -9.45 3.23 -1.02
N ILE A 168 -9.20 3.29 -2.34
CA ILE A 168 -9.03 4.51 -3.14
C ILE A 168 -10.15 4.53 -4.19
N GLY A 169 -10.92 5.61 -4.22
CA GLY A 169 -12.11 5.74 -5.06
C GLY A 169 -11.84 6.11 -6.52
N ASP A 170 -10.61 6.52 -6.85
CA ASP A 170 -10.11 6.62 -8.23
C ASP A 170 -8.74 5.90 -8.37
N GLY A 171 -7.74 6.50 -9.02
CA GLY A 171 -6.43 5.90 -9.28
C GLY A 171 -5.40 6.11 -8.17
N LEU A 172 -4.41 5.22 -8.11
CA LEU A 172 -3.20 5.34 -7.31
C LEU A 172 -2.01 5.60 -8.23
N SER A 173 -1.38 6.76 -8.12
CA SER A 173 -0.17 7.13 -8.86
C SER A 173 0.98 7.43 -7.92
N ILE A 174 1.96 6.52 -7.86
CA ILE A 174 3.21 6.71 -7.14
C ILE A 174 4.27 7.06 -8.18
N GLY A 175 4.52 8.35 -8.31
CA GLY A 175 5.28 8.98 -9.38
C GLY A 175 4.44 9.29 -10.62
N ILE A 176 5.05 9.99 -11.57
CA ILE A 176 4.39 10.45 -12.79
C ILE A 176 5.36 10.45 -13.99
N TYR A 177 4.83 10.24 -15.19
CA TYR A 177 5.52 10.64 -16.42
C TYR A 177 5.18 12.09 -16.71
N GLY A 178 6.16 12.92 -17.03
CA GLY A 178 5.77 14.18 -17.61
C GLY A 178 6.70 14.79 -18.64
N TRP A 179 6.00 15.55 -19.47
CA TRP A 179 6.49 16.23 -20.65
C TRP A 179 7.15 17.56 -20.23
N PRO A 180 8.27 17.99 -20.81
CA PRO A 180 8.91 17.47 -22.02
C PRO A 180 10.04 16.45 -21.79
N SER A 181 10.40 16.10 -20.54
CA SER A 181 11.40 15.04 -20.29
C SER A 181 11.48 14.66 -18.80
N GLY A 182 10.90 13.53 -18.43
CA GLY A 182 11.23 12.88 -17.16
C GLY A 182 10.21 11.84 -16.69
N TYR A 183 10.72 10.88 -15.93
CA TYR A 183 9.93 10.13 -14.97
C TYR A 183 10.22 10.75 -13.61
N TRP A 184 9.21 11.31 -12.99
CA TRP A 184 9.33 11.98 -11.69
C TRP A 184 8.66 11.12 -10.64
N GLY A 185 9.45 10.27 -9.99
CA GLY A 185 9.01 9.44 -8.89
C GLY A 185 9.42 10.01 -7.54
N ASN A 186 9.53 9.11 -6.56
CA ASN A 186 10.00 9.38 -5.21
C ASN A 186 11.32 8.63 -5.04
N GLU A 187 12.44 9.34 -5.29
CA GLU A 187 13.75 8.71 -5.51
C GLU A 187 14.25 7.84 -4.35
N SER A 188 13.89 8.18 -3.10
CA SER A 188 14.29 7.41 -1.91
C SER A 188 13.30 6.31 -1.50
N LEU A 189 12.21 6.11 -2.25
CA LEU A 189 11.15 5.18 -1.86
C LEU A 189 11.63 3.75 -2.06
N THR A 190 11.85 3.03 -0.96
CA THR A 190 12.40 1.65 -1.01
C THR A 190 11.35 0.56 -0.85
N LYS A 191 10.21 0.90 -0.23
CA LYS A 191 9.14 -0.04 0.13
C LYS A 191 7.78 0.64 0.21
N ILE A 192 6.74 -0.13 -0.13
CA ILE A 192 5.33 0.26 -0.03
C ILE A 192 4.50 -0.76 0.77
N SER A 193 5.16 -1.60 1.58
CA SER A 193 4.54 -2.67 2.39
C SER A 193 3.41 -2.21 3.31
N GLN A 194 3.43 -0.94 3.70
CA GLN A 194 2.40 -0.30 4.51
C GLN A 194 1.04 -0.23 3.81
N LEU A 195 0.99 -0.38 2.49
CA LEU A 195 -0.27 -0.45 1.74
C LEU A 195 -0.97 -1.81 1.81
N SER A 196 -0.46 -2.78 2.58
CA SER A 196 -1.01 -4.14 2.64
C SER A 196 -2.49 -4.25 3.04
N SER A 197 -3.09 -3.21 3.64
CA SER A 197 -4.53 -3.17 3.93
C SER A 197 -5.39 -2.76 2.73
N LEU A 198 -4.79 -2.26 1.64
CA LEU A 198 -5.48 -1.74 0.48
C LEU A 198 -6.12 -2.89 -0.32
N THR A 199 -7.44 -2.83 -0.49
CA THR A 199 -8.24 -3.87 -1.15
C THR A 199 -8.86 -3.43 -2.48
N SER A 200 -8.95 -2.12 -2.72
CA SER A 200 -9.54 -1.59 -3.95
C SER A 200 -8.91 -0.26 -4.37
N VAL A 201 -8.62 -0.14 -5.66
CA VAL A 201 -8.27 1.09 -6.38
C VAL A 201 -9.20 1.16 -7.58
N SER A 202 -10.11 2.13 -7.65
CA SER A 202 -11.19 2.18 -8.65
C SER A 202 -10.82 2.98 -9.91
N GLY A 203 -9.55 2.92 -10.29
CA GLY A 203 -8.96 3.69 -11.37
C GLY A 203 -7.58 3.15 -11.72
N ASP A 204 -6.73 3.99 -12.31
CA ASP A 204 -5.40 3.56 -12.75
C ASP A 204 -4.47 3.22 -11.57
N LEU A 205 -3.75 2.10 -11.66
CA LEU A 205 -2.62 1.80 -10.79
C LEU A 205 -1.32 2.11 -11.53
N LYS A 206 -0.63 3.17 -11.11
CA LYS A 206 0.59 3.69 -11.73
C LYS A 206 1.74 3.72 -10.73
N ILE A 207 2.79 2.96 -10.99
CA ILE A 207 4.05 2.97 -10.25
C ILE A 207 5.16 3.38 -11.21
N ILE A 208 5.60 4.63 -11.13
CA ILE A 208 6.43 5.26 -12.15
C ILE A 208 7.64 5.97 -11.55
N GLY A 209 8.85 5.66 -12.03
CA GLY A 209 10.04 6.47 -11.72
C GLY A 209 10.57 6.37 -10.28
N ASN A 210 10.15 5.36 -9.50
CA ASN A 210 10.63 5.18 -8.12
C ASN A 210 11.91 4.33 -8.14
N ASN A 211 13.05 4.97 -8.41
CA ASN A 211 14.30 4.27 -8.74
C ASN A 211 14.83 3.35 -7.63
N ALA A 212 14.55 3.65 -6.35
CA ALA A 212 14.98 2.82 -5.22
C ALA A 212 14.00 1.70 -4.83
N LEU A 213 12.81 1.66 -5.44
CA LEU A 213 11.78 0.68 -5.09
C LEU A 213 12.19 -0.69 -5.63
N SER A 214 12.35 -1.68 -4.73
CA SER A 214 12.88 -3.00 -5.09
C SER A 214 11.81 -4.05 -5.34
N ASN A 215 10.64 -3.91 -4.72
CA ASN A 215 9.50 -4.79 -4.90
C ASN A 215 8.16 -4.08 -4.68
N LEU A 216 7.07 -4.71 -5.11
CA LEU A 216 5.69 -4.20 -4.93
C LEU A 216 4.96 -4.80 -3.71
N ALA A 217 5.66 -5.44 -2.78
CA ALA A 217 5.03 -6.04 -1.60
C ALA A 217 4.20 -4.98 -0.85
N GLY A 218 2.96 -5.33 -0.51
CA GLY A 218 1.98 -4.40 0.02
C GLY A 218 0.83 -4.11 -0.95
N LEU A 219 0.95 -4.44 -2.23
CA LEU A 219 -0.15 -4.32 -3.19
C LEU A 219 -0.93 -5.63 -3.39
N ASP A 220 -0.53 -6.71 -2.73
CA ASP A 220 -1.06 -8.07 -2.92
C ASP A 220 -2.57 -8.19 -2.79
N ASN A 221 -3.18 -7.42 -1.89
CA ASN A 221 -4.59 -7.56 -1.50
C ASN A 221 -5.56 -6.76 -2.38
N ILE A 222 -5.07 -6.01 -3.37
CA ILE A 222 -5.92 -5.23 -4.27
C ILE A 222 -6.70 -6.19 -5.18
N ASN A 223 -8.02 -6.08 -5.19
CA ASN A 223 -8.87 -6.77 -6.15
C ASN A 223 -8.56 -6.25 -7.57
N SER A 224 -7.97 -7.09 -8.41
CA SER A 224 -7.57 -6.73 -9.77
C SER A 224 -8.72 -6.20 -10.63
N ASN A 225 -9.98 -6.60 -10.35
CA ASN A 225 -11.16 -6.14 -11.08
C ASN A 225 -11.50 -4.66 -10.83
N THR A 226 -10.95 -4.03 -9.79
CA THR A 226 -11.18 -2.60 -9.54
C THR A 226 -10.18 -1.73 -10.31
N ILE A 227 -9.00 -2.26 -10.62
CA ILE A 227 -7.95 -1.55 -11.34
C ILE A 227 -8.47 -1.21 -12.75
N GLY A 228 -8.25 0.02 -13.21
CA GLY A 228 -8.59 0.48 -14.55
C GLY A 228 -7.48 0.17 -15.55
N ASN A 229 -6.41 0.96 -15.54
CA ASN A 229 -5.17 0.65 -16.27
C ASN A 229 -4.03 0.34 -15.32
N LEU A 230 -3.14 -0.57 -15.71
CA LEU A 230 -1.91 -0.89 -14.98
C LEU A 230 -0.70 -0.29 -15.69
N THR A 231 0.08 0.53 -14.99
CA THR A 231 1.38 1.04 -15.46
C THR A 231 2.45 0.82 -14.40
N ILE A 232 3.48 0.03 -14.72
CA ILE A 232 4.67 -0.18 -13.90
C ILE A 232 5.87 0.16 -14.76
N ALA A 233 6.39 1.39 -14.63
CA ALA A 233 7.34 1.90 -15.59
C ALA A 233 8.52 2.63 -14.95
N HIS A 234 9.72 2.37 -15.45
CA HIS A 234 10.93 3.12 -15.07
C HIS A 234 11.26 3.10 -13.57
N ASN A 235 11.01 1.98 -12.89
CA ASN A 235 11.46 1.75 -11.51
C ASN A 235 12.76 0.94 -11.55
N LEU A 236 13.90 1.63 -11.63
CA LEU A 236 15.19 1.04 -12.02
C LEU A 236 15.76 -0.03 -11.08
N SER A 237 15.27 -0.13 -9.83
CA SER A 237 15.67 -1.20 -8.89
C SER A 237 14.59 -2.26 -8.69
N LEU A 238 13.44 -2.16 -9.37
CA LEU A 238 12.30 -3.03 -9.16
C LEU A 238 12.51 -4.37 -9.87
N THR A 239 12.83 -5.41 -9.10
CA THR A 239 13.10 -6.78 -9.60
C THR A 239 11.96 -7.76 -9.31
N THR A 240 11.01 -7.39 -8.46
CA THR A 240 9.92 -8.25 -8.00
C THR A 240 8.60 -7.48 -7.99
N CYS A 241 7.67 -7.84 -8.86
CA CYS A 241 6.40 -7.14 -9.08
C CYS A 241 5.22 -8.10 -9.31
N GLU A 242 5.48 -9.40 -9.26
CA GLU A 242 4.55 -10.51 -9.33
C GLU A 242 3.71 -10.68 -8.05
N VAL A 243 3.23 -9.56 -7.48
CA VAL A 243 2.25 -9.60 -6.39
C VAL A 243 0.90 -10.09 -6.91
N GLN A 244 0.09 -10.68 -6.03
CA GLN A 244 -1.15 -11.37 -6.43
C GLN A 244 -2.07 -10.48 -7.28
N SER A 245 -2.26 -9.23 -6.88
CA SER A 245 -3.09 -8.26 -7.62
C SER A 245 -2.59 -7.96 -9.04
N VAL A 246 -1.28 -7.93 -9.25
CA VAL A 246 -0.66 -7.74 -10.56
C VAL A 246 -0.84 -8.99 -11.41
N CYS A 247 -0.58 -10.18 -10.86
CA CYS A 247 -0.79 -11.43 -11.58
C CYS A 247 -2.26 -11.63 -11.99
N ASP A 248 -3.19 -11.41 -11.06
CA ASP A 248 -4.63 -11.53 -11.33
C ASP A 248 -5.11 -10.52 -12.38
N TYR A 249 -4.52 -9.32 -12.42
CA TYR A 249 -4.80 -8.31 -13.44
C TYR A 249 -4.26 -8.73 -14.82
N LEU A 250 -3.04 -9.29 -14.88
CA LEU A 250 -2.45 -9.74 -16.15
C LEU A 250 -3.23 -10.92 -16.76
N ASP A 251 -3.79 -11.81 -15.92
CA ASP A 251 -4.64 -12.90 -16.38
C ASP A 251 -5.98 -12.40 -16.95
N ASN A 252 -6.54 -11.32 -16.38
CA ASN A 252 -7.85 -10.78 -16.76
C ASN A 252 -7.85 -9.23 -16.76
N PRO A 253 -7.18 -8.59 -17.74
CA PRO A 253 -7.04 -7.14 -17.76
C PRO A 253 -8.39 -6.47 -18.02
N THR A 254 -8.73 -5.53 -17.15
CA THR A 254 -9.91 -4.65 -17.26
C THR A 254 -9.65 -3.42 -18.14
N GLY A 255 -8.37 -3.07 -18.35
CA GLY A 255 -7.92 -2.00 -19.22
C GLY A 255 -6.54 -2.25 -19.81
N SER A 256 -5.79 -1.18 -20.08
CA SER A 256 -4.46 -1.27 -20.69
C SER A 256 -3.37 -1.66 -19.70
N THR A 257 -2.34 -2.33 -20.20
CA THR A 257 -1.15 -2.73 -19.45
C THR A 257 0.08 -2.07 -20.05
N SER A 258 0.92 -1.49 -19.21
CA SER A 258 2.19 -0.89 -19.59
C SER A 258 3.26 -1.22 -18.56
N ILE A 259 4.08 -2.25 -18.83
CA ILE A 259 5.21 -2.64 -18.00
C ILE A 259 6.48 -2.48 -18.83
N LEU A 260 7.34 -1.52 -18.47
CA LEU A 260 8.58 -1.25 -19.21
C LEU A 260 9.66 -0.53 -18.39
N GLY A 261 10.92 -0.80 -18.71
CA GLY A 261 12.04 0.00 -18.22
C GLY A 261 12.31 -0.16 -16.72
N ASN A 262 11.85 -1.25 -16.10
CA ASN A 262 12.22 -1.63 -14.73
C ASN A 262 13.45 -2.56 -14.74
N ALA A 263 13.89 -3.03 -13.58
CA ALA A 263 14.97 -4.00 -13.49
C ALA A 263 14.54 -5.40 -13.97
N SER A 264 15.51 -6.27 -14.23
CA SER A 264 15.26 -7.66 -14.63
C SER A 264 14.42 -8.40 -13.59
N GLY A 265 13.41 -9.13 -14.05
CA GLY A 265 12.32 -9.69 -13.26
C GLY A 265 11.01 -8.92 -13.45
N CYS A 266 11.09 -7.63 -13.77
CA CYS A 266 9.97 -6.73 -14.03
C CYS A 266 10.17 -5.85 -15.26
N GLY A 267 11.15 -6.18 -16.11
CA GLY A 267 11.63 -5.30 -17.18
C GLY A 267 10.58 -5.06 -18.26
N ASP A 268 9.75 -6.06 -18.51
CA ASP A 268 8.60 -6.02 -19.41
C ASP A 268 7.48 -6.95 -18.93
N GLN A 269 6.32 -6.88 -19.58
CA GLN A 269 5.14 -7.68 -19.22
C GLN A 269 5.39 -9.19 -19.28
N ALA A 270 6.20 -9.69 -20.23
CA ALA A 270 6.43 -11.13 -20.38
C ALA A 270 7.29 -11.69 -19.25
N GLU A 271 8.26 -10.92 -18.74
CA GLU A 271 9.01 -11.28 -17.53
C GLU A 271 8.08 -11.45 -16.31
N VAL A 272 7.12 -10.53 -16.13
CA VAL A 272 6.17 -10.58 -15.01
C VAL A 272 5.20 -11.73 -15.15
N GLU A 273 4.62 -11.94 -16.33
CA GLU A 273 3.75 -13.10 -16.59
C GLU A 273 4.47 -14.42 -16.32
N TYR A 274 5.74 -14.53 -16.73
CA TYR A 274 6.56 -15.70 -16.41
C TYR A 274 6.74 -15.87 -14.89
N ALA A 275 7.08 -14.80 -14.16
CA ALA A 275 7.20 -14.84 -12.70
C ALA A 275 5.88 -15.25 -12.02
N CYS A 276 4.74 -14.74 -12.48
CA CYS A 276 3.41 -15.12 -12.00
C CYS A 276 3.13 -16.62 -12.19
N THR A 277 3.54 -17.20 -13.33
CA THR A 277 3.39 -18.66 -13.53
C THR A 277 4.28 -19.47 -12.58
N LEU A 278 5.49 -19.01 -12.26
CA LEU A 278 6.37 -19.71 -11.33
C LEU A 278 5.78 -19.78 -9.92
N LEU A 279 5.08 -18.74 -9.47
CA LEU A 279 4.39 -18.76 -8.18
C LEU A 279 3.23 -19.76 -8.14
N GLY A 280 2.52 -19.94 -9.26
CA GLY A 280 1.47 -20.97 -9.40
C GLY A 280 1.99 -22.40 -9.59
N ILE A 281 3.27 -22.55 -9.98
CA ILE A 281 3.88 -23.80 -10.42
C ILE A 281 4.86 -24.39 -9.38
N SER A 282 5.44 -23.58 -8.50
CA SER A 282 6.57 -24.00 -7.66
C SER A 282 6.28 -25.15 -6.68
N ASP A 283 5.04 -25.31 -6.21
CA ASP A 283 4.71 -26.43 -5.32
C ASP A 283 4.14 -27.66 -6.04
N ILE A 284 3.52 -27.50 -7.23
CA ILE A 284 2.76 -28.58 -7.88
C ILE A 284 3.57 -29.29 -8.97
N ILE A 285 4.34 -28.56 -9.80
CA ILE A 285 5.09 -29.19 -10.91
C ILE A 285 6.41 -29.78 -10.43
N LEU A 286 7.11 -29.12 -9.49
CA LEU A 286 8.36 -29.64 -8.92
C LEU A 286 8.15 -30.96 -8.14
N GLU A 287 6.97 -31.16 -7.55
CA GLU A 287 6.61 -32.47 -7.01
C GLU A 287 6.37 -33.53 -8.11
N SER A 288 5.88 -33.16 -9.29
CA SER A 288 5.63 -34.12 -10.38
C SER A 288 6.88 -34.51 -11.17
N GLU A 289 7.90 -33.65 -11.22
CA GLU A 289 9.13 -33.87 -11.99
C GLU A 289 10.14 -34.81 -11.30
N PHE A 290 9.99 -35.01 -9.98
CA PHE A 290 10.81 -35.93 -9.21
C PHE A 290 9.98 -37.01 -8.55
N SER A 291 10.35 -38.27 -8.77
CA SER A 291 9.73 -39.41 -8.11
C SER A 291 10.75 -40.24 -7.35
N ILE A 292 10.34 -40.73 -6.18
CA ILE A 292 11.11 -41.67 -5.38
C ILE A 292 10.40 -43.02 -5.37
N TYR A 293 11.13 -44.10 -5.63
CA TYR A 293 10.56 -45.44 -5.69
C TYR A 293 11.60 -46.53 -5.34
N PRO A 294 11.17 -47.70 -4.84
CA PRO A 294 9.82 -47.96 -4.36
C PRO A 294 9.52 -47.14 -3.10
N ASN A 295 8.26 -46.84 -2.86
CA ASN A 295 7.80 -46.24 -1.60
C ASN A 295 6.48 -46.92 -1.22
N PRO A 296 6.47 -47.84 -0.23
CA PRO A 296 7.53 -48.13 0.74
C PRO A 296 8.82 -48.76 0.18
N ALA A 297 9.96 -48.45 0.81
CA ALA A 297 11.30 -48.90 0.45
C ALA A 297 11.91 -49.82 1.53
N ASP A 298 12.92 -50.63 1.17
CA ASP A 298 13.65 -51.51 2.09
C ASP A 298 15.14 -51.13 2.14
N LYS A 299 15.93 -51.57 1.15
CA LYS A 299 17.38 -51.33 1.12
C LYS A 299 17.84 -50.24 0.15
N ASN A 300 17.09 -50.04 -0.92
CA ASN A 300 17.46 -49.09 -1.97
C ASN A 300 16.29 -48.15 -2.24
N LEU A 301 16.59 -46.87 -2.41
CA LEU A 301 15.69 -45.86 -2.93
C LEU A 301 16.21 -45.36 -4.26
N PHE A 302 15.38 -45.43 -5.29
CA PHE A 302 15.66 -44.85 -6.60
C PHE A 302 15.00 -43.48 -6.72
N ILE A 303 15.69 -42.58 -7.42
CA ILE A 303 15.23 -41.22 -7.67
C ILE A 303 15.21 -41.03 -9.18
N SER A 304 14.05 -40.68 -9.72
CA SER A 304 13.90 -40.28 -11.12
C SER A 304 13.65 -38.79 -11.21
N SER A 305 14.25 -38.18 -12.23
CA SER A 305 14.15 -36.78 -12.60
C SER A 305 13.74 -36.71 -14.06
N GLU A 306 12.72 -35.93 -14.39
CA GLU A 306 12.31 -35.65 -15.78
C GLU A 306 12.96 -34.35 -16.31
N ASN A 307 12.83 -34.09 -17.61
CA ASN A 307 13.22 -32.82 -18.26
C ASN A 307 14.70 -32.38 -18.13
N GLY A 308 15.63 -33.28 -17.78
CA GLY A 308 17.06 -32.99 -17.77
C GLY A 308 17.57 -32.25 -16.52
N LEU A 309 16.77 -32.20 -15.46
CA LEU A 309 17.19 -31.65 -14.16
C LEU A 309 18.23 -32.55 -13.49
N ILE A 310 19.28 -31.90 -12.95
CA ILE A 310 20.39 -32.55 -12.25
C ILE A 310 20.16 -32.43 -10.75
N ILE A 311 20.28 -33.54 -10.02
CA ILE A 311 20.21 -33.55 -8.56
C ILE A 311 21.59 -33.22 -8.02
N ASP A 312 21.73 -32.07 -7.37
CA ASP A 312 23.00 -31.65 -6.76
C ASP A 312 23.20 -32.33 -5.40
N GLU A 313 22.11 -32.53 -4.66
CA GLU A 313 22.15 -33.09 -3.32
C GLU A 313 20.86 -33.82 -2.94
N VAL A 314 20.99 -34.88 -2.13
CA VAL A 314 19.88 -35.60 -1.50
C VAL A 314 20.10 -35.64 0.02
N ARG A 315 19.13 -35.17 0.80
CA ARG A 315 19.14 -35.25 2.27
C ARG A 315 17.95 -36.04 2.77
N ILE A 316 18.13 -36.89 3.77
CA ILE A 316 17.02 -37.61 4.44
C ILE A 316 16.99 -37.21 5.90
N TYR A 317 15.79 -36.85 6.38
CA TYR A 317 15.53 -36.47 7.76
C TYR A 317 14.56 -37.44 8.42
N ASN A 318 14.75 -37.70 9.71
CA ASN A 318 13.80 -38.44 10.52
C ASN A 318 12.64 -37.53 11.02
N GLN A 319 11.69 -38.11 11.76
CA GLN A 319 10.50 -37.39 12.25
C GLN A 319 10.79 -36.26 13.25
N VAL A 320 11.98 -36.23 13.86
CA VAL A 320 12.41 -35.15 14.76
C VAL A 320 13.26 -34.10 14.05
N GLY A 321 13.35 -34.16 12.71
CA GLY A 321 14.08 -33.20 11.88
C GLY A 321 15.60 -33.41 11.88
N GLN A 322 16.12 -34.52 12.42
CA GLN A 322 17.55 -34.83 12.36
C GLN A 322 17.89 -35.43 10.99
N GLU A 323 18.95 -34.93 10.37
CA GLU A 323 19.53 -35.49 9.15
C GLU A 323 20.16 -36.86 9.46
N VAL A 324 19.77 -37.88 8.69
CA VAL A 324 20.24 -39.26 8.84
C VAL A 324 21.05 -39.75 7.64
N ILE A 325 20.84 -39.17 6.46
CA ILE A 325 21.61 -39.44 5.24
C ILE A 325 21.80 -38.12 4.48
N ARG A 326 22.98 -37.91 3.92
CA ARG A 326 23.31 -36.84 2.98
C ARG A 326 24.13 -37.42 1.84
N GLU A 327 23.76 -37.07 0.62
CA GLU A 327 24.50 -37.39 -0.59
C GLU A 327 24.73 -36.12 -1.42
N ASN A 328 25.98 -35.77 -1.69
CA ASN A 328 26.39 -34.49 -2.29
C ASN A 328 26.81 -34.63 -3.76
N HIS A 329 26.28 -35.64 -4.45
CA HIS A 329 26.55 -35.86 -5.87
C HIS A 329 25.29 -36.33 -6.59
N ASN A 330 25.27 -36.12 -7.91
CA ASN A 330 24.20 -36.59 -8.77
C ASN A 330 24.07 -38.11 -8.68
N THR A 331 23.00 -38.56 -8.04
CA THR A 331 22.69 -39.97 -7.86
C THR A 331 21.23 -40.24 -8.22
N ASN A 332 21.00 -41.37 -8.89
CA ASN A 332 19.68 -41.94 -9.15
C ASN A 332 19.35 -43.10 -8.19
N LYS A 333 20.24 -43.41 -7.25
CA LYS A 333 20.10 -44.54 -6.32
C LYS A 333 20.80 -44.26 -4.99
N LEU A 334 20.07 -44.45 -3.90
CA LEU A 334 20.55 -44.30 -2.54
C LEU A 334 20.42 -45.62 -1.76
N ASP A 335 21.47 -46.00 -1.02
CA ASP A 335 21.41 -47.10 -0.05
C ASP A 335 20.82 -46.57 1.25
N ILE A 336 19.69 -47.15 1.65
CA ILE A 336 18.95 -46.78 2.86
C ILE A 336 18.88 -47.94 3.86
N SER A 337 19.65 -49.01 3.66
CA SER A 337 19.62 -50.22 4.50
C SER A 337 19.96 -49.99 5.98
N MET A 338 20.58 -48.85 6.30
CA MET A 338 20.91 -48.44 7.66
C MET A 338 19.75 -47.71 8.37
N LEU A 339 18.70 -47.33 7.64
CA LEU A 339 17.51 -46.70 8.23
C LEU A 339 16.65 -47.75 8.92
N ARG A 340 16.04 -47.37 10.05
CA ARG A 340 15.07 -48.22 10.74
C ARG A 340 13.70 -48.06 10.07
N GLN A 341 12.83 -49.04 10.27
CA GLN A 341 11.43 -48.94 9.84
C GLN A 341 10.80 -47.65 10.38
N GLY A 342 10.17 -46.87 9.48
CA GLY A 342 9.60 -45.58 9.85
C GLY A 342 9.33 -44.64 8.68
N MET A 343 8.81 -43.46 9.01
CA MET A 343 8.58 -42.38 8.04
C MET A 343 9.74 -41.40 8.08
N TYR A 344 10.21 -41.01 6.89
CA TYR A 344 11.28 -40.06 6.67
C TYR A 344 10.86 -38.98 5.68
N VAL A 345 11.54 -37.84 5.71
CA VAL A 345 11.42 -36.77 4.70
C VAL A 345 12.70 -36.76 3.88
N VAL A 346 12.57 -36.98 2.58
CA VAL A 346 13.64 -36.82 1.60
C VAL A 346 13.57 -35.40 1.05
N VAL A 347 14.69 -34.70 1.03
CA VAL A 347 14.84 -33.38 0.41
C VAL A 347 15.82 -33.52 -0.74
N LEU A 348 15.36 -33.23 -1.95
CA LEU A 348 16.17 -33.19 -3.16
C LEU A 348 16.52 -31.73 -3.46
N VAL A 349 17.78 -31.46 -3.78
CA VAL A 349 18.28 -30.11 -4.11
C VAL A 349 18.72 -30.08 -5.58
N SER A 350 18.27 -29.08 -6.33
CA SER A 350 18.64 -28.86 -7.73
C SER A 350 18.65 -27.36 -8.04
N ASN A 351 19.79 -26.78 -8.45
CA ASN A 351 19.93 -25.37 -8.82
C ASN A 351 19.21 -24.40 -7.85
N ASP A 352 19.46 -24.55 -6.54
CA ASP A 352 18.86 -23.80 -5.42
C ASP A 352 17.40 -24.10 -5.03
N LEU A 353 16.73 -25.03 -5.72
CA LEU A 353 15.39 -25.52 -5.37
C LEU A 353 15.44 -26.66 -4.33
N ASN A 354 14.49 -26.70 -3.39
CA ASN A 354 14.36 -27.78 -2.39
C ASN A 354 13.02 -28.50 -2.53
N ILE A 355 13.05 -29.78 -2.91
CA ILE A 355 11.85 -30.59 -3.17
C ILE A 355 11.71 -31.64 -2.07
N ARG A 356 10.54 -31.73 -1.44
CA ARG A 356 10.28 -32.63 -0.31
C ARG A 356 9.46 -33.83 -0.74
N LYS A 357 9.89 -35.04 -0.37
CA LYS A 357 9.16 -36.29 -0.59
C LYS A 357 9.07 -37.12 0.68
N LYS A 358 7.89 -37.71 0.90
CA LYS A 358 7.68 -38.65 2.00
C LYS A 358 8.24 -40.02 1.63
N LEU A 359 9.10 -40.58 2.46
CA LEU A 359 9.62 -41.94 2.34
C LEU A 359 9.08 -42.81 3.49
N ILE A 360 8.61 -44.00 3.16
CA ILE A 360 8.26 -45.05 4.13
C ILE A 360 9.32 -46.15 4.00
N VAL A 361 10.06 -46.43 5.07
CA VAL A 361 11.00 -47.55 5.16
C VAL A 361 10.34 -48.70 5.89
N ASN A 362 10.36 -49.89 5.29
CA ASN A 362 9.74 -51.12 5.81
C ASN A 362 10.60 -51.85 6.84
#